data_AF-A0A3M4T674-F1
#
_entry.id   AF-A0A3M4T674-F1
#
_cell.length_a   1.000
_cell.length_b   1.000
_cell.length_c   1.000
_cell.angle_alpha   90.00
_cell.angle_beta   90.00
_cell.angle_gamma   90.00
#
_symmetry.space_group_name_H-M   'P 1'
#
loop_
_entity.id
_entity.type
_entity.pdbx_description
1 polymer ?
#
loop_
_entity_poly.entity_id
_entity_poly.type
_entity_poly.pdbx_seq_one_letter_code
_entity_poly.pdbx_strand_id
1 'polypeptide(L)'
;MNTTTRISTAERLGRSVGRGWRAYARGERRLASWLASKGVPVVGTALALWVVKLTVLGVLLYVAFWFAVVVLGVMVAGWVAAAGTHEDEEWPFTDLTELRKIPGYDPNLYNDTSHELYTDD
;
A
#
# COMPACT_ATOMS: atom_id res chain seq x y z
N MET A 1 5.08 -17.70 37.95
CA MET A 1 4.55 -16.75 36.95
C MET A 1 5.65 -16.48 35.93
N ASN A 2 5.44 -16.93 34.71
CA ASN A 2 6.43 -17.07 33.64
C ASN A 2 5.99 -16.15 32.50
N THR A 3 6.58 -14.95 32.45
CA THR A 3 6.34 -13.96 31.38
C THR A 3 7.28 -14.25 30.22
N THR A 4 6.78 -14.97 29.22
CA THR A 4 7.48 -15.18 27.95
C THR A 4 7.51 -13.85 27.18
N THR A 5 8.65 -13.16 27.23
CA THR A 5 8.94 -11.98 26.43
C THR A 5 8.89 -12.35 24.96
N ARG A 6 7.81 -11.97 24.25
CA ARG A 6 7.72 -12.12 22.78
C ARG A 6 8.79 -11.24 22.14
N ILE A 7 9.91 -11.86 21.75
CA ILE A 7 11.02 -11.21 21.06
C ILE A 7 10.52 -10.79 19.67
N SER A 8 10.25 -9.49 19.54
CA SER A 8 9.81 -8.81 18.33
C SER A 8 10.83 -8.97 17.20
N THR A 9 10.36 -9.43 16.04
CA THR A 9 11.09 -9.64 14.79
C THR A 9 11.83 -8.39 14.31
N ALA A 10 11.38 -7.19 14.72
CA ALA A 10 11.98 -5.90 14.36
C ALA A 10 13.42 -5.73 14.87
N GLU A 11 13.76 -6.29 16.03
CA GLU A 11 15.12 -6.20 16.57
C GLU A 11 16.14 -7.05 15.79
N ARG A 12 15.69 -8.13 15.13
CA ARG A 12 16.59 -9.03 14.39
C ARG A 12 17.05 -8.41 13.08
N LEU A 13 16.17 -7.68 12.40
CA LEU A 13 16.48 -6.98 11.14
C LEU A 13 17.46 -5.83 11.35
N GLY A 14 17.29 -5.02 12.40
CA GLY A 14 18.25 -3.96 12.72
C GLY A 14 19.66 -4.51 13.02
N ARG A 15 19.74 -5.68 13.64
CA ARG A 15 21.01 -6.32 14.03
C ARG A 15 21.73 -7.00 12.86
N SER A 16 21.01 -7.52 11.85
CA SER A 16 21.62 -8.07 10.63
C SER A 16 22.12 -6.97 9.70
N VAL A 17 21.36 -5.89 9.52
CA VAL A 17 21.79 -4.69 8.78
C VAL A 17 23.02 -4.07 9.43
N GLY A 18 23.04 -3.96 10.76
CA GLY A 18 24.20 -3.46 11.52
C GLY A 18 25.45 -4.36 11.45
N ARG A 19 25.29 -5.66 11.17
CA ARG A 19 26.42 -6.58 10.90
C ARG A 19 26.89 -6.48 9.45
N GLY A 20 25.97 -6.39 8.49
CA GLY A 20 26.28 -6.15 7.07
C GLY A 20 27.08 -4.87 6.87
N TRP A 21 26.67 -3.79 7.55
CA TRP A 21 27.39 -2.50 7.54
C TRP A 21 28.82 -2.60 8.10
N ARG A 22 29.02 -3.34 9.20
CA ARG A 22 30.36 -3.56 9.78
C ARG A 22 31.25 -4.49 8.96
N ALA A 23 30.67 -5.39 8.16
CA ALA A 23 31.41 -6.21 7.21
C ALA A 23 31.80 -5.40 5.97
N TYR A 24 30.87 -4.59 5.46
CA TYR A 24 31.09 -3.66 4.36
C TYR A 24 32.18 -2.63 4.69
N ALA A 25 32.08 -1.94 5.82
CA ALA A 25 33.07 -0.96 6.28
C ALA A 25 34.46 -1.58 6.55
N ARG A 26 34.52 -2.88 6.91
CA ARG A 26 35.79 -3.61 7.05
C ARG A 26 36.36 -4.03 5.70
N GLY A 27 35.50 -4.41 4.75
CA GLY A 27 35.88 -4.65 3.37
C GLY A 27 36.46 -3.40 2.72
N GLU A 28 35.80 -2.25 2.90
CA GLU A 28 36.31 -0.95 2.45
C GLU A 28 37.65 -0.61 3.08
N ARG A 29 37.87 -0.83 4.39
CA ARG A 29 39.18 -0.55 5.01
C ARG A 29 40.27 -1.45 4.48
N ARG A 30 39.97 -2.72 4.19
CA ARG A 30 40.94 -3.68 3.66
C ARG A 30 41.26 -3.42 2.19
N LEU A 31 40.26 -3.00 1.41
CA LEU A 31 40.42 -2.52 0.05
C LEU A 31 41.16 -1.19 0.03
N ALA A 32 40.81 -0.24 0.90
CA ALA A 32 41.50 1.03 1.03
C ALA A 32 42.95 0.86 1.47
N SER A 33 43.26 -0.06 2.39
CA SER A 33 44.65 -0.37 2.75
C SER A 33 45.40 -1.05 1.60
N TRP A 34 44.71 -1.87 0.80
CA TRP A 34 45.29 -2.51 -0.37
C TRP A 34 45.50 -1.52 -1.53
N LEU A 35 44.57 -0.58 -1.75
CA LEU A 35 44.68 0.51 -2.70
C LEU A 35 45.73 1.54 -2.26
N ALA A 36 45.83 1.83 -0.95
CA ALA A 36 46.88 2.68 -0.40
C ALA A 36 48.27 2.03 -0.57
N SER A 37 48.38 0.71 -0.37
CA SER A 37 49.61 -0.03 -0.67
C SER A 37 49.97 -0.09 -2.16
N LYS A 38 49.03 0.27 -3.05
CA LYS A 38 49.21 0.39 -4.51
C LYS A 38 49.32 1.83 -5.02
N GLY A 39 49.29 2.84 -4.13
CA GLY A 39 49.49 4.25 -4.51
C GLY A 39 48.34 4.88 -5.31
N VAL A 40 47.09 4.46 -5.07
CA VAL A 40 45.96 5.01 -5.83
C VAL A 40 45.71 6.48 -5.48
N PRO A 41 45.58 7.38 -6.48
CA PRO A 41 45.35 8.81 -6.26
C PRO A 41 44.03 9.06 -5.51
N VAL A 42 43.99 10.14 -4.73
CA VAL A 42 42.82 10.64 -3.96
C VAL A 42 41.52 10.68 -4.77
N VAL A 43 41.62 10.77 -6.09
CA VAL A 43 40.50 10.70 -7.04
C VAL A 43 39.78 9.34 -7.01
N GLY A 44 40.51 8.23 -6.87
CA GLY A 44 39.93 6.89 -6.82
C GLY A 44 39.11 6.63 -5.56
N THR A 45 39.55 7.16 -4.41
CA THR A 45 38.79 7.06 -3.15
C THR A 45 37.55 7.96 -3.18
N ALA A 46 37.64 9.16 -3.76
CA ALA A 46 36.48 10.03 -3.95
C ALA A 46 35.42 9.40 -4.87
N LEU A 47 35.85 8.78 -5.97
CA LEU A 47 34.94 8.11 -6.91
C LEU A 47 34.23 6.92 -6.25
N ALA A 48 34.96 6.12 -5.47
CA ALA A 48 34.37 5.02 -4.72
C ALA A 48 33.28 5.52 -3.76
N LEU A 49 33.55 6.57 -2.98
CA LEU A 49 32.56 7.18 -2.08
C LEU A 49 31.31 7.68 -2.83
N TRP A 50 31.49 8.27 -4.00
CA TRP A 50 30.37 8.67 -4.86
C TRP A 50 29.54 7.49 -5.34
N VAL A 51 30.17 6.39 -5.75
CA VAL A 51 29.47 5.15 -6.14
C VAL A 51 28.68 4.59 -4.97
N VAL A 52 29.25 4.55 -3.75
CA VAL A 52 28.51 4.10 -2.56
C VAL A 52 27.31 5.01 -2.30
N LYS A 53 27.51 6.33 -2.33
CA LYS A 53 26.45 7.31 -2.10
C LYS A 53 25.32 7.19 -3.12
N LEU A 54 25.64 7.04 -4.40
CA LEU A 54 24.66 6.84 -5.46
C LEU A 54 23.94 5.50 -5.34
N THR A 55 24.64 4.46 -4.91
CA THR A 55 24.03 3.14 -4.68
C THR A 55 23.03 3.22 -3.54
N VAL A 56 23.40 3.83 -2.41
CA VAL A 56 22.50 4.05 -1.27
C VAL A 56 21.30 4.89 -1.69
N LEU A 57 21.54 5.97 -2.45
CA LEU A 57 20.47 6.83 -2.96
C LEU A 57 19.52 6.05 -3.90
N GLY A 58 20.07 5.25 -4.81
CA GLY A 58 19.29 4.43 -5.74
C GLY A 58 18.45 3.38 -5.03
N VAL A 59 19.00 2.69 -4.03
CA VAL A 59 18.26 1.73 -3.20
C VAL A 59 17.13 2.44 -2.43
N LEU A 60 17.41 3.60 -1.85
CA LEU A 60 16.41 4.38 -1.12
C LEU A 60 15.27 4.81 -2.03
N LEU A 61 15.59 5.35 -3.22
CA LEU A 61 14.61 5.73 -4.22
C LEU A 61 13.79 4.54 -4.72
N TYR A 62 14.44 3.39 -4.93
CA TYR A 62 13.75 2.16 -5.34
C TYR A 62 12.73 1.70 -4.29
N VAL A 63 13.12 1.65 -3.02
CA VAL A 63 12.20 1.30 -1.93
C VAL A 63 11.07 2.31 -1.82
N ALA A 64 11.36 3.60 -1.86
CA ALA A 64 10.34 4.66 -1.82
C ALA A 64 9.37 4.56 -3.01
N PHE A 65 9.88 4.29 -4.21
CA PHE A 65 9.07 4.07 -5.41
C PHE A 65 8.12 2.89 -5.23
N TRP A 66 8.60 1.75 -4.71
CA TRP A 66 7.74 0.61 -4.42
C TRP A 66 6.65 0.92 -3.40
N PHE A 67 6.97 1.66 -2.33
CA PHE A 67 5.97 2.12 -1.38
C PHE A 67 4.92 3.00 -2.06
N ALA A 68 5.32 3.91 -2.93
CA ALA A 68 4.39 4.74 -3.69
C ALA A 68 3.46 3.89 -4.58
N VAL A 69 3.98 2.87 -5.27
CA VAL A 69 3.18 1.93 -6.06
C VAL A 69 2.17 1.19 -5.19
N VAL A 70 2.58 0.70 -4.01
CA VAL A 70 1.66 0.00 -3.08
C VAL A 70 0.57 0.95 -2.58
N VAL A 71 0.92 2.15 -2.14
CA VAL A 71 -0.04 3.16 -1.65
C VAL A 71 -1.01 3.53 -2.76
N LEU A 72 -0.53 3.75 -3.98
CA LEU A 72 -1.38 4.03 -5.14
C LEU A 72 -2.33 2.85 -5.43
N GLY A 73 -1.82 1.62 -5.38
CA GLY A 73 -2.65 0.42 -5.55
C GLY A 73 -3.75 0.31 -4.51
N VAL A 74 -3.45 0.58 -3.24
CA VAL A 74 -4.46 0.61 -2.16
C VAL A 74 -5.47 1.73 -2.38
N MET A 75 -5.02 2.92 -2.78
CA MET A 75 -5.90 4.05 -3.06
C MET A 75 -6.86 3.76 -4.23
N VAL A 76 -6.35 3.17 -5.32
CA VAL A 76 -7.16 2.74 -6.47
C VAL A 76 -8.14 1.64 -6.06
N ALA A 77 -7.69 0.63 -5.30
CA ALA A 77 -8.57 -0.44 -4.83
C ALA A 77 -9.68 0.10 -3.90
N GLY A 78 -9.35 1.02 -3.00
CA GLY A 78 -10.32 1.69 -2.13
C GLY A 78 -11.31 2.54 -2.92
N TRP A 79 -10.85 3.25 -3.94
CA TRP A 79 -11.73 4.01 -4.82
C TRP A 79 -12.65 3.10 -5.63
N VAL A 80 -12.14 2.01 -6.20
CA VAL A 80 -12.96 1.02 -6.92
C VAL A 80 -13.99 0.38 -6.00
N ALA A 81 -13.62 0.03 -4.77
CA ALA A 81 -14.57 -0.53 -3.79
C ALA A 81 -15.68 0.48 -3.44
N ALA A 82 -15.32 1.75 -3.24
CA ALA A 82 -16.29 2.81 -2.95
C ALA A 82 -17.13 3.23 -4.17
N ALA A 83 -16.63 3.03 -5.39
CA ALA A 83 -17.38 3.25 -6.62
C ALA A 83 -18.34 2.08 -6.88
N GLY A 84 -17.90 0.83 -6.69
CA GLY A 84 -18.75 -0.36 -6.86
C GLY A 84 -19.92 -0.40 -5.88
N THR A 85 -19.75 0.10 -4.66
CA THR A 85 -20.87 0.23 -3.70
C THR A 85 -21.96 1.19 -4.17
N HIS A 86 -21.67 2.14 -5.07
CA HIS A 86 -22.69 3.05 -5.60
C HIS A 86 -23.57 2.43 -6.70
N GLU A 87 -23.13 1.34 -7.32
CA GLU A 87 -23.86 0.68 -8.41
C GLU A 87 -24.56 -0.60 -7.90
N ASP A 88 -24.02 -1.23 -6.86
CA ASP A 88 -24.49 -2.52 -6.33
C ASP A 88 -25.41 -2.38 -5.09
N GLU A 89 -25.49 -1.19 -4.48
CA GLU A 89 -26.38 -0.90 -3.33
C GLU A 89 -27.70 -0.22 -3.73
N GLU A 90 -28.03 -0.17 -5.02
CA GLU A 90 -29.43 -0.08 -5.42
C GLU A 90 -30.07 -1.41 -5.03
N TRP A 91 -30.56 -1.49 -3.79
CA TRP A 91 -31.42 -2.57 -3.36
C TRP A 91 -32.43 -2.85 -4.49
N PRO A 92 -32.77 -4.11 -4.77
CA PRO A 92 -33.81 -4.44 -5.73
C PRO A 92 -35.19 -4.11 -5.11
N PHE A 93 -35.36 -2.94 -4.50
CA PHE A 93 -36.68 -2.35 -4.41
C PHE A 93 -37.09 -2.13 -5.87
N THR A 94 -37.98 -3.00 -6.33
CA THR A 94 -38.70 -2.83 -7.58
C THR A 94 -39.21 -1.39 -7.60
N ASP A 95 -38.74 -0.60 -8.56
CA ASP A 95 -39.17 0.80 -8.73
C ASP A 95 -40.71 0.84 -8.70
N LEU A 96 -41.32 1.88 -8.13
CA LEU A 96 -42.78 1.99 -8.02
C LEU A 96 -43.45 1.80 -9.39
N THR A 97 -42.77 2.20 -10.47
CA THR A 97 -43.21 1.99 -11.85
C THR A 97 -43.19 0.53 -12.30
N GLU A 98 -42.29 -0.29 -11.77
CA GLU A 98 -42.25 -1.73 -11.98
C GLU A 98 -43.24 -2.46 -11.06
N LEU A 99 -43.40 -2.00 -9.82
CA LEU A 99 -44.34 -2.55 -8.85
C LEU A 99 -45.78 -2.50 -9.40
N ARG A 100 -46.10 -1.38 -10.06
CA ARG A 100 -47.38 -1.15 -10.77
C ARG A 100 -47.68 -2.15 -11.89
N LYS A 101 -46.65 -2.78 -12.47
CA LYS A 101 -46.80 -3.76 -13.56
C LYS A 101 -47.08 -5.17 -13.04
N ILE A 102 -46.96 -5.42 -11.73
CA ILE A 102 -47.18 -6.72 -11.13
C ILE A 102 -48.69 -7.05 -11.16
N PRO A 103 -49.10 -8.20 -11.71
CA PRO A 103 -50.50 -8.58 -11.71
C PRO A 103 -51.01 -8.73 -10.27
N GLY A 104 -52.08 -8.01 -9.94
CA GLY A 104 -52.60 -7.93 -8.56
C GLY A 104 -52.01 -6.81 -7.71
N TYR A 105 -51.31 -5.85 -8.33
CA TYR A 105 -50.91 -4.61 -7.67
C TYR A 105 -52.14 -3.83 -7.17
N ASP A 106 -52.10 -3.39 -5.90
CA ASP A 106 -53.10 -2.54 -5.26
C ASP A 106 -52.39 -1.33 -4.62
N PRO A 107 -52.69 -0.09 -5.07
CA PRO A 107 -52.00 1.10 -4.59
C PRO A 107 -52.23 1.41 -3.10
N ASN A 108 -53.33 0.92 -2.50
CA ASN A 108 -53.62 1.20 -1.09
C ASN A 108 -52.73 0.40 -0.14
N LEU A 109 -52.31 -0.81 -0.53
CA LEU A 109 -51.36 -1.64 0.25
C LEU A 109 -49.97 -1.02 0.33
N TYR A 110 -49.57 -0.23 -0.68
CA TYR A 110 -48.24 0.36 -0.78
C TYR A 110 -48.23 1.87 -0.54
N ASN A 111 -49.37 2.45 -0.13
CA ASN A 111 -49.53 3.88 0.09
C ASN A 111 -49.09 4.72 -1.14
N ASP A 112 -49.36 4.23 -2.35
CA ASP A 112 -49.01 4.90 -3.61
C ASP A 112 -50.08 5.96 -3.94
N THR A 113 -50.04 7.08 -3.23
CA THR A 113 -50.95 8.21 -3.40
C THR A 113 -50.86 8.88 -4.77
N SER A 114 -49.82 8.55 -5.55
CA SER A 114 -49.66 9.02 -6.93
C SER A 114 -50.44 8.18 -7.95
N HIS A 115 -50.94 7.01 -7.55
CA HIS A 115 -51.70 6.12 -8.40
C HIS A 115 -53.14 6.58 -8.57
N GLU A 116 -53.67 6.54 -9.80
CA GLU A 116 -55.06 6.95 -10.10
C GLU A 116 -56.13 6.10 -9.39
N LEU A 117 -55.75 4.90 -8.94
CA LEU A 117 -56.63 3.95 -8.24
C LEU A 117 -56.45 3.96 -6.72
N TYR A 118 -55.64 4.87 -6.18
CA TYR A 118 -55.49 5.03 -4.74
C TYR A 118 -56.77 5.64 -4.13
N THR A 119 -57.19 5.14 -2.97
CA THR A 119 -58.33 5.65 -2.19
C THR A 119 -57.92 5.85 -0.74
N ASP A 120 -58.37 6.94 -0.13
CA ASP A 120 -57.99 7.37 1.23
C ASP A 120 -59.08 7.03 2.27
N ASP A 121 -59.81 5.93 2.03
CA ASP A 121 -61.03 5.53 2.77
C ASP A 121 -60.82 5.32 4.28
#